data_AF-A0A5J5NJC7-F1
#
_entry.id   AF-A0A5J5NJC7-F1
#
_cell.length_a   1.000
_cell.length_b   1.000
_cell.length_c   1.000
_cell.angle_alpha   90.00
_cell.angle_beta   90.00
_cell.angle_gamma   90.00
#
_symmetry.space_group_name_H-M   'P 1'
#
loop_
_entity.id
_entity.type
_entity.pdbx_description
1 polymer ?
#
loop_
_entity_poly.entity_id
_entity_poly.type
_entity_poly.pdbx_seq_one_letter_code
_entity_poly.pdbx_strand_id
1 'polypeptide(L)'
;MEDSAELESILPYLPLVIGSSRRLLWPSKVVEALEAMSRGPDHSLVNCGEVLSIAISDMRASLSLADPLALSAPLGYALFFDELMSGADSRKWFAEDIPKLANLLLRLPSLLEVHYQNSRAYGYGLRILGPQQPGMVLLSQELIGALLACSLFCLFPISNRGLKHLPTINFDQLFASLYDSYSESQENKVRCIICYFQRICLQMPTGSVSFERKLLSLEHHPWQSFLSYPYADFWTKSTIPLCPFQVHSSGLIEDHAIEALEVDFANKYLGGGALHRGCVQEEIRFMINPELIAGMLFLPSMADNEAIEIVGAERFSDYTGYASSFRFSGDYVDKRSVDFLGRRKTRIVAIDALCSPRMKQYKLKYLIRETNKAFCGFLDQSKYSQYKRIFKMNSVQLNEGSSLPIKAKGESRTEEVRKSDEKSWRLEDCENYIGIATGNWGCGAFGGDPEVKTIIQWLAASQALRPFISYYTFGLEALQSLAQVTQWIILQKWNVGDLWNILIEYSSQKLRGEADVGFFAWLLPSLPK
;
A
#
# COMPACT_ATOMS: atom_id res chain seq x y z
N MET A 1 -26.14 -6.80 17.29
CA MET A 1 -25.40 -5.68 16.67
C MET A 1 -25.92 -4.39 17.27
N GLU A 2 -25.37 -4.00 18.42
CA GLU A 2 -25.48 -2.62 18.91
C GLU A 2 -24.35 -1.83 18.27
N ASP A 3 -24.70 -0.74 17.57
CA ASP A 3 -23.90 0.40 17.12
C ASP A 3 -22.39 0.16 17.04
N SER A 4 -21.94 -0.55 16.00
CA SER A 4 -20.55 -0.39 15.59
C SER A 4 -20.52 0.71 14.53
N ALA A 5 -20.17 1.93 14.94
CA ALA A 5 -19.88 3.05 14.05
C ALA A 5 -18.93 2.66 12.89
N GLU A 6 -18.13 1.61 13.09
CA GLU A 6 -17.31 0.97 12.05
C GLU A 6 -18.16 0.46 10.87
N LEU A 7 -19.15 -0.41 11.13
CA LEU A 7 -20.02 -0.98 10.10
C LEU A 7 -20.86 0.11 9.43
N GLU A 8 -21.42 1.03 10.21
CA GLU A 8 -22.23 2.13 9.67
C GLU A 8 -21.47 2.98 8.66
N SER A 9 -20.16 3.19 8.88
CA SER A 9 -19.33 3.99 7.99
C SER A 9 -19.15 3.35 6.60
N ILE A 10 -19.07 2.01 6.53
CA ILE A 10 -18.76 1.27 5.29
C ILE A 10 -20.02 0.72 4.62
N LEU A 11 -21.10 0.50 5.37
CA LEU A 11 -22.34 -0.10 4.87
C LEU A 11 -22.87 0.53 3.57
N PRO A 12 -22.86 1.87 3.37
CA PRO A 12 -23.30 2.47 2.10
C PRO A 12 -22.49 2.05 0.87
N TYR A 13 -21.31 1.46 1.08
CA TYR A 13 -20.38 1.00 0.05
C TYR A 13 -20.32 -0.52 -0.06
N LEU A 14 -21.15 -1.25 0.71
CA LEU A 14 -21.30 -2.70 0.61
C LEU A 14 -22.56 -3.05 -0.19
N PRO A 15 -22.55 -4.16 -0.95
CA PRO A 15 -23.68 -4.55 -1.77
C PRO A 15 -24.74 -5.34 -0.97
N LEU A 16 -24.95 -4.97 0.29
CA LEU A 16 -25.78 -5.70 1.25
C LEU A 16 -26.82 -4.79 1.89
N VAL A 17 -27.94 -5.37 2.27
CA VAL A 17 -29.01 -4.68 3.02
C VAL A 17 -29.06 -5.19 4.45
N ILE A 18 -29.56 -4.36 5.36
CA ILE A 18 -29.86 -4.78 6.73
C ILE A 18 -31.29 -5.32 6.75
N GLY A 19 -31.44 -6.61 7.07
CA GLY A 19 -32.74 -7.26 7.24
C GLY A 19 -33.46 -6.85 8.52
N SER A 20 -34.72 -7.28 8.68
CA SER A 20 -35.54 -7.02 9.86
C SER A 20 -34.92 -7.55 11.17
N SER A 21 -34.13 -8.63 11.10
CA SER A 21 -33.35 -9.19 12.21
C SER A 21 -32.01 -8.48 12.47
N ARG A 22 -31.78 -7.33 11.82
CA ARG A 22 -30.52 -6.57 11.77
C ARG A 22 -29.32 -7.34 11.19
N ARG A 23 -29.55 -8.46 10.51
CA ARG A 23 -28.49 -9.21 9.82
C ARG A 23 -28.17 -8.61 8.46
N LEU A 24 -26.92 -8.75 8.05
CA LEU A 24 -26.52 -8.40 6.68
C LEU A 24 -27.05 -9.47 5.74
N LEU A 25 -27.68 -9.07 4.63
CA LEU A 25 -28.30 -9.97 3.68
C LEU A 25 -28.11 -9.46 2.24
N TRP A 26 -28.03 -10.39 1.31
CA TRP A 26 -28.26 -10.12 -0.11
C TRP A 26 -29.76 -9.96 -0.38
N PRO A 27 -30.19 -9.12 -1.33
CA PRO A 27 -31.56 -9.16 -1.83
C PRO A 27 -31.91 -10.54 -2.43
N SER A 28 -33.16 -10.98 -2.32
CA SER A 28 -33.58 -12.34 -2.69
C SER A 28 -33.24 -12.71 -4.15
N LYS A 29 -33.46 -11.80 -5.10
CA LYS A 29 -33.11 -12.04 -6.50
C LYS A 29 -31.61 -12.21 -6.75
N VAL A 30 -30.77 -11.55 -5.95
CA VAL A 30 -29.32 -11.73 -6.02
C VAL A 30 -28.94 -13.10 -5.44
N VAL A 31 -29.58 -13.51 -4.35
CA VAL A 31 -29.40 -14.88 -3.80
C VAL A 31 -29.78 -15.93 -4.83
N GLU A 32 -30.94 -15.82 -5.47
CA GLU A 32 -31.41 -16.75 -6.50
C GLU A 32 -30.41 -16.86 -7.67
N ALA A 33 -29.89 -15.73 -8.15
CA ALA A 33 -28.89 -15.70 -9.22
C ALA A 33 -27.56 -16.35 -8.80
N LEU A 34 -27.06 -16.03 -7.60
CA LEU A 34 -25.83 -16.62 -7.06
C LEU A 34 -26.00 -18.12 -6.77
N GLU A 35 -27.16 -18.56 -6.28
CA GLU A 35 -27.47 -19.99 -6.07
C GLU A 35 -27.60 -20.76 -7.39
N ALA A 36 -28.12 -20.13 -8.43
CA ALA A 36 -28.11 -20.73 -9.77
C ALA A 36 -26.67 -20.87 -10.28
N MET A 37 -25.85 -19.82 -10.19
CA MET A 37 -24.44 -19.85 -10.60
C MET A 37 -23.61 -20.83 -9.79
N SER A 38 -23.88 -20.98 -8.49
CA SER A 38 -23.14 -21.90 -7.63
C SER A 38 -23.37 -23.38 -7.95
N ARG A 39 -24.45 -23.70 -8.68
CA ARG A 39 -24.73 -25.05 -9.20
C ARG A 39 -24.12 -25.33 -10.56
N GLY A 40 -23.47 -24.34 -11.19
CA GLY A 40 -22.82 -24.50 -12.48
C GLY A 40 -23.61 -23.96 -13.69
N PRO A 41 -22.97 -23.94 -14.87
CA PRO A 41 -23.52 -23.34 -16.08
C PRO A 41 -24.78 -24.04 -16.60
N ASP A 42 -24.99 -25.34 -16.32
CA ASP A 42 -26.22 -26.05 -16.72
C ASP A 42 -27.47 -25.52 -16.00
N HIS A 43 -27.29 -24.90 -14.82
CA HIS A 43 -28.36 -24.29 -14.03
C HIS A 43 -28.49 -22.79 -14.25
N SER A 44 -27.37 -22.06 -14.34
CA SER A 44 -27.36 -20.60 -14.47
C SER A 44 -27.34 -20.08 -15.90
N LEU A 45 -26.98 -20.94 -16.86
CA LEU A 45 -26.62 -20.60 -18.24
C LEU A 45 -25.38 -19.71 -18.39
N VAL A 46 -24.72 -19.31 -17.29
CA VAL A 46 -23.52 -18.47 -17.31
C VAL A 46 -22.32 -19.32 -17.71
N ASN A 47 -22.05 -19.39 -19.01
CA ASN A 47 -21.02 -20.25 -19.60
C ASN A 47 -19.98 -19.51 -20.47
N CYS A 48 -20.10 -18.18 -20.60
CA CYS A 48 -19.21 -17.31 -21.34
C CYS A 48 -19.19 -15.88 -20.75
N GLY A 49 -18.24 -15.05 -21.19
CA GLY A 49 -18.06 -13.67 -20.74
C GLY A 49 -19.24 -12.78 -21.06
N GLU A 50 -19.84 -12.93 -22.25
CA GLU A 50 -21.06 -12.21 -22.64
C GLU A 50 -22.20 -12.47 -21.63
N VAL A 51 -22.52 -13.75 -21.36
CA VAL A 51 -23.62 -14.11 -20.46
C VAL A 51 -23.32 -13.72 -19.01
N LEU A 52 -22.06 -13.80 -18.57
CA LEU A 52 -21.66 -13.30 -17.25
C LEU A 52 -21.95 -11.80 -17.10
N SER A 53 -21.65 -11.00 -18.13
CA SER A 53 -21.91 -9.56 -18.10
C SER A 53 -23.41 -9.21 -18.02
N ILE A 54 -24.27 -10.03 -18.64
CA ILE A 54 -25.73 -9.92 -18.54
C ILE A 54 -26.18 -10.26 -17.11
N ALA A 55 -25.71 -11.38 -16.55
CA ALA A 55 -26.03 -11.78 -15.18
C ALA A 55 -25.60 -10.71 -14.14
N ILE A 56 -24.43 -10.10 -14.34
CA ILE A 56 -23.96 -8.95 -13.54
C ILE A 56 -24.94 -7.79 -13.61
N SER A 57 -25.40 -7.44 -14.82
CA SER A 57 -26.35 -6.34 -15.01
C SER A 57 -27.69 -6.60 -14.31
N ASP A 58 -28.20 -7.82 -14.37
CA ASP A 58 -29.44 -8.24 -13.69
C ASP A 58 -29.33 -8.22 -12.16
N MET A 59 -28.18 -8.67 -11.62
CA MET A 59 -27.90 -8.59 -10.19
C MET A 59 -27.78 -7.13 -9.72
N ARG A 60 -27.12 -6.27 -10.49
CA ARG A 60 -27.02 -4.83 -10.18
C ARG A 60 -28.39 -4.14 -10.20
N ALA A 61 -29.25 -4.48 -11.15
CA ALA A 61 -30.63 -4.00 -11.18
C ALA A 61 -31.40 -4.45 -9.93
N SER A 62 -31.19 -5.70 -9.48
CA SER A 62 -31.78 -6.23 -8.24
C SER A 62 -31.26 -5.55 -6.96
N LEU A 63 -30.04 -5.02 -6.99
CA LEU A 63 -29.46 -4.19 -5.92
C LEU A 63 -29.93 -2.73 -5.99
N SER A 64 -30.79 -2.36 -6.94
CA SER A 64 -31.20 -0.96 -7.20
C SER A 64 -30.02 -0.01 -7.43
N LEU A 65 -28.92 -0.51 -8.02
CA LEU A 65 -27.76 0.31 -8.34
C LEU A 65 -28.02 1.09 -9.63
N ALA A 66 -28.38 2.37 -9.49
CA ALA A 66 -28.73 3.24 -10.60
C ALA A 66 -27.53 3.70 -11.45
N ASP A 67 -26.31 3.62 -10.91
CA ASP A 67 -25.11 4.07 -11.61
C ASP A 67 -24.73 3.10 -12.74
N PRO A 68 -24.54 3.58 -13.99
CA PRO A 68 -24.07 2.74 -15.08
C PRO A 68 -22.62 2.31 -14.85
N LEU A 69 -22.31 1.07 -15.24
CA LEU A 69 -20.92 0.62 -15.40
C LEU A 69 -20.30 1.24 -16.66
N ALA A 70 -18.99 1.09 -16.82
CA ALA A 70 -18.30 1.45 -18.05
C ALA A 70 -18.99 0.82 -19.29
N LEU A 71 -19.28 1.64 -20.30
CA LEU A 71 -20.09 1.25 -21.46
C LEU A 71 -19.56 0.00 -22.18
N SER A 72 -18.23 -0.09 -22.34
CA SER A 72 -17.57 -1.20 -23.02
C SER A 72 -17.21 -2.38 -22.11
N ALA A 73 -17.59 -2.34 -20.82
CA ALA A 73 -17.27 -3.44 -19.91
C ALA A 73 -17.82 -4.79 -20.39
N PRO A 74 -19.09 -4.93 -20.83
CA PRO A 74 -19.61 -6.19 -21.35
C PRO A 74 -18.78 -6.74 -22.51
N LEU A 75 -18.34 -5.87 -23.43
CA LEU A 75 -17.49 -6.23 -24.56
C LEU A 75 -16.09 -6.66 -24.11
N GLY A 76 -15.57 -6.04 -23.06
CA GLY A 76 -14.30 -6.46 -22.43
C GLY A 76 -14.38 -7.82 -21.75
N TYR A 77 -15.49 -8.13 -21.08
CA TYR A 77 -15.73 -9.47 -20.51
C TYR A 77 -15.76 -10.52 -21.60
N ALA A 78 -16.56 -10.30 -22.66
CA ALA A 78 -16.64 -11.21 -23.79
C ALA A 78 -15.27 -11.40 -24.47
N LEU A 79 -14.59 -10.30 -24.81
CA LEU A 79 -13.27 -10.35 -25.43
C LEU A 79 -12.27 -11.18 -24.60
N PHE A 80 -12.20 -10.96 -23.29
CA PHE A 80 -11.24 -11.70 -22.47
C PHE A 80 -11.59 -13.18 -22.33
N PHE A 81 -12.81 -13.49 -21.93
CA PHE A 81 -13.20 -14.86 -21.58
C PHE A 81 -13.53 -15.73 -22.79
N ASP A 82 -13.99 -15.14 -23.89
CA ASP A 82 -14.52 -15.87 -25.03
C ASP A 82 -13.50 -15.92 -26.18
N GLU A 83 -12.59 -14.95 -26.27
CA GLU A 83 -11.59 -14.86 -27.36
C GLU A 83 -10.14 -14.99 -26.88
N LEU A 84 -9.72 -14.29 -25.80
CA LEU A 84 -8.31 -14.24 -25.36
C LEU A 84 -7.91 -15.37 -24.41
N MET A 85 -8.85 -15.88 -23.61
CA MET A 85 -8.64 -17.06 -22.78
C MET A 85 -8.74 -18.31 -23.65
N SER A 86 -7.88 -19.31 -23.40
CA SER A 86 -7.97 -20.57 -24.15
C SER A 86 -9.35 -21.22 -23.93
N GLY A 87 -9.92 -21.83 -24.97
CA GLY A 87 -11.26 -22.41 -24.84
C GLY A 87 -11.36 -23.51 -23.76
N ALA A 88 -10.25 -24.19 -23.44
CA ALA A 88 -10.21 -25.15 -22.33
C ALA A 88 -10.24 -24.45 -20.97
N ASP A 89 -9.45 -23.39 -20.80
CA ASP A 89 -9.40 -22.63 -19.54
C ASP A 89 -10.70 -21.85 -19.31
N SER A 90 -11.30 -21.30 -20.38
CA SER A 90 -12.59 -20.60 -20.31
C SER A 90 -13.72 -21.54 -19.87
N ARG A 91 -13.81 -22.73 -20.47
CA ARG A 91 -14.78 -23.75 -20.02
C ARG A 91 -14.57 -24.14 -18.56
N LYS A 92 -13.32 -24.33 -18.14
CA LYS A 92 -12.99 -24.63 -16.74
C LYS A 92 -13.40 -23.46 -15.82
N TRP A 93 -13.10 -22.23 -16.21
CA TRP A 93 -13.43 -21.03 -15.45
C TRP A 93 -14.94 -20.94 -15.17
N PHE A 94 -15.79 -21.14 -16.19
CA PHE A 94 -17.24 -21.11 -16.01
C PHE A 94 -17.82 -22.37 -15.35
N ALA A 95 -17.21 -23.54 -15.56
CA ALA A 95 -17.69 -24.80 -14.96
C ALA A 95 -17.27 -24.98 -13.49
N GLU A 96 -16.13 -24.41 -13.08
CA GLU A 96 -15.53 -24.64 -11.76
C GLU A 96 -15.35 -23.36 -10.94
N ASP A 97 -14.71 -22.33 -11.51
CA ASP A 97 -14.29 -21.15 -10.75
C ASP A 97 -15.46 -20.21 -10.46
N ILE A 98 -16.29 -19.87 -11.45
CA ILE A 98 -17.48 -19.03 -11.27
C ILE A 98 -18.45 -19.61 -10.21
N PRO A 99 -18.78 -20.92 -10.21
CA PRO A 99 -19.61 -21.52 -9.16
C PRO A 99 -19.01 -21.40 -7.76
N LYS A 100 -17.68 -21.53 -7.62
CA LYS A 100 -16.99 -21.36 -6.33
C LYS A 100 -17.01 -19.91 -5.87
N LEU A 101 -16.81 -18.95 -6.78
CA LEU A 101 -16.93 -17.52 -6.48
C LEU A 101 -18.36 -17.15 -6.09
N ALA A 102 -19.38 -17.69 -6.76
CA ALA A 102 -20.78 -17.49 -6.39
C ALA A 102 -21.09 -18.04 -4.98
N ASN A 103 -20.59 -19.23 -4.64
CA ASN A 103 -20.67 -19.77 -3.27
C ASN A 103 -19.96 -18.88 -2.24
N LEU A 104 -18.80 -18.32 -2.59
CA LEU A 104 -18.09 -17.38 -1.72
C LEU A 104 -18.90 -16.10 -1.49
N LEU A 105 -19.53 -15.55 -2.53
CA LEU A 105 -20.41 -14.39 -2.43
C LEU A 105 -21.64 -14.67 -1.57
N LEU A 106 -22.28 -15.84 -1.69
CA LEU A 106 -23.38 -16.25 -0.80
C LEU A 106 -22.96 -16.25 0.68
N ARG A 107 -21.69 -16.53 0.98
CA ARG A 107 -21.12 -16.52 2.34
C ARG A 107 -20.73 -15.12 2.82
N LEU A 108 -20.60 -14.11 1.95
CA LEU A 108 -20.14 -12.76 2.30
C LEU A 108 -20.86 -12.15 3.52
N PRO A 109 -22.20 -12.20 3.65
CA PRO A 109 -22.85 -11.60 4.81
C PRO A 109 -22.42 -12.27 6.13
N SER A 110 -22.32 -13.60 6.15
CA SER A 110 -21.83 -14.34 7.32
C SER A 110 -20.35 -14.08 7.61
N LEU A 111 -19.52 -13.92 6.58
CA LEU A 111 -18.10 -13.58 6.74
C LEU A 111 -17.93 -12.19 7.37
N LEU A 112 -18.74 -11.22 6.97
CA LEU A 112 -18.75 -9.89 7.58
C LEU A 112 -19.24 -9.94 9.03
N GLU A 113 -20.29 -10.69 9.33
CA GLU A 113 -20.78 -10.85 10.71
C GLU A 113 -19.70 -11.45 11.63
N VAL A 114 -19.01 -12.51 11.19
CA VAL A 114 -17.89 -13.13 11.92
C VAL A 114 -16.73 -12.15 12.06
N HIS A 115 -16.41 -11.39 10.99
CA HIS A 115 -15.37 -10.36 11.02
C HIS A 115 -15.61 -9.33 12.12
N TYR A 116 -16.80 -8.72 12.17
CA TYR A 116 -17.12 -7.74 13.19
C TYR A 116 -17.19 -8.33 14.60
N GLN A 117 -17.58 -9.60 14.75
CA GLN A 117 -17.53 -10.28 16.04
C GLN A 117 -16.09 -10.43 16.55
N ASN A 118 -15.17 -10.81 15.66
CA ASN A 118 -13.77 -11.04 16.00
C ASN A 118 -12.96 -9.75 16.16
N SER A 119 -13.28 -8.71 15.39
CA SER A 119 -12.51 -7.46 15.37
C SER A 119 -12.89 -6.47 16.48
N ARG A 120 -14.07 -6.65 17.11
CA ARG A 120 -14.63 -5.69 18.07
C ARG A 120 -13.72 -5.41 19.28
N ALA A 121 -13.01 -6.44 19.76
CA ALA A 121 -12.12 -6.31 20.90
C ALA A 121 -10.88 -5.44 20.61
N TYR A 122 -10.47 -5.36 19.34
CA TYR A 122 -9.23 -4.70 18.90
C TYR A 122 -9.47 -3.40 18.13
N GLY A 123 -10.70 -3.12 17.69
CA GLY A 123 -11.02 -1.96 16.86
C GLY A 123 -10.45 -2.06 15.45
N TYR A 124 -10.34 -3.27 14.90
CA TYR A 124 -9.83 -3.54 13.54
C TYR A 124 -10.92 -3.90 12.53
N GLY A 125 -12.17 -3.55 12.85
CA GLY A 125 -13.32 -3.84 12.00
C GLY A 125 -13.26 -3.08 10.68
N LEU A 126 -13.93 -3.64 9.66
CA LEU A 126 -13.97 -3.02 8.35
C LEU A 126 -14.76 -1.71 8.46
N ARG A 127 -14.12 -0.59 8.12
CA ARG A 127 -14.68 0.76 8.20
C ARG A 127 -13.96 1.68 7.24
N ILE A 128 -14.58 2.82 6.93
CA ILE A 128 -13.86 3.91 6.26
C ILE A 128 -12.79 4.45 7.20
N LEU A 129 -11.52 4.34 6.81
CA LEU A 129 -10.42 5.02 7.49
C LEU A 129 -10.31 6.43 6.91
N GLY A 130 -11.13 7.36 7.43
CA GLY A 130 -11.30 8.71 6.87
C GLY A 130 -10.03 9.57 6.87
N PRO A 131 -10.00 10.69 6.13
CA PRO A 131 -8.90 11.64 6.21
C PRO A 131 -8.70 12.12 7.65
N GLN A 132 -7.43 12.23 8.05
CA GLN A 132 -6.96 12.61 9.38
C GLN A 132 -7.41 11.66 10.50
N GLN A 133 -7.86 10.46 10.16
CA GLN A 133 -8.24 9.41 11.10
C GLN A 133 -7.25 8.24 10.99
N PRO A 134 -6.22 8.19 11.85
CA PRO A 134 -5.31 7.05 11.86
C PRO A 134 -6.03 5.81 12.37
N GLY A 135 -5.58 4.65 11.96
CA GLY A 135 -6.14 3.39 12.42
C GLY A 135 -5.84 2.24 11.49
N MET A 136 -6.23 1.05 11.91
CA MET A 136 -5.99 -0.19 11.19
C MET A 136 -7.30 -0.96 10.97
N VAL A 137 -7.40 -1.60 9.82
CA VAL A 137 -8.39 -2.64 9.49
C VAL A 137 -7.63 -3.94 9.24
N LEU A 138 -8.06 -5.05 9.84
CA LEU A 138 -7.45 -6.37 9.67
C LEU A 138 -8.46 -7.32 9.04
N LEU A 139 -8.24 -7.75 7.80
CA LEU A 139 -9.17 -8.63 7.08
C LEU A 139 -8.57 -10.02 6.95
N SER A 140 -9.39 -11.06 7.08
CA SER A 140 -8.99 -12.40 6.63
C SER A 140 -8.87 -12.43 5.11
N GLN A 141 -7.99 -13.27 4.58
CA GLN A 141 -7.84 -13.43 3.13
C GLN A 141 -9.11 -14.00 2.47
N GLU A 142 -9.88 -14.81 3.20
CA GLU A 142 -11.19 -15.28 2.73
C GLU A 142 -12.19 -14.13 2.55
N LEU A 143 -12.25 -13.18 3.50
CA LEU A 143 -13.09 -11.99 3.36
C LEU A 143 -12.61 -11.10 2.21
N ILE A 144 -11.29 -10.94 2.04
CA ILE A 144 -10.72 -10.23 0.89
C ILE A 144 -11.14 -10.90 -0.43
N GLY A 145 -11.06 -12.23 -0.52
CA GLY A 145 -11.51 -12.99 -1.68
C GLY A 145 -12.98 -12.74 -2.01
N ALA A 146 -13.85 -12.70 -1.00
CA ALA A 146 -15.27 -12.38 -1.19
C ALA A 146 -15.48 -10.92 -1.64
N LEU A 147 -14.72 -9.97 -1.08
CA LEU A 147 -14.78 -8.56 -1.49
C LEU A 147 -14.28 -8.37 -2.93
N LEU A 148 -13.19 -9.03 -3.34
CA LEU A 148 -12.71 -8.95 -4.72
C LEU A 148 -13.62 -9.69 -5.70
N ALA A 149 -14.29 -10.78 -5.27
CA ALA A 149 -15.34 -11.39 -6.07
C ALA A 149 -16.51 -10.41 -6.32
N CYS A 150 -16.87 -9.57 -5.34
CA CYS A 150 -17.82 -8.48 -5.56
C CYS A 150 -17.31 -7.46 -6.59
N SER A 151 -16.00 -7.16 -6.60
CA SER A 151 -15.39 -6.29 -7.60
C SER A 151 -15.45 -6.88 -9.01
N LEU A 152 -15.15 -8.17 -9.18
CA LEU A 152 -15.25 -8.90 -10.44
C LEU A 152 -16.71 -8.97 -10.93
N PHE A 153 -17.66 -9.18 -10.03
CA PHE A 153 -19.08 -9.20 -10.38
C PHE A 153 -19.67 -7.78 -10.45
N CYS A 154 -18.83 -6.75 -10.32
CA CYS A 154 -19.19 -5.34 -10.31
C CYS A 154 -20.38 -5.02 -9.39
N LEU A 155 -20.46 -5.63 -8.21
CA LEU A 155 -21.63 -5.53 -7.33
C LEU A 155 -21.56 -4.33 -6.38
N PHE A 156 -20.40 -3.70 -6.19
CA PHE A 156 -20.31 -2.59 -5.25
C PHE A 156 -21.12 -1.36 -5.72
N PRO A 157 -21.80 -0.67 -4.78
CA PRO A 157 -22.31 0.67 -5.02
C PRO A 157 -21.16 1.63 -5.36
N ILE A 158 -21.34 2.45 -6.40
CA ILE A 158 -20.34 3.44 -6.82
C ILE A 158 -20.80 4.89 -6.59
N SER A 159 -22.10 5.10 -6.33
CA SER A 159 -22.66 6.36 -5.86
C SER A 159 -21.83 6.93 -4.70
N ASN A 160 -21.58 8.24 -4.74
CA ASN A 160 -20.94 9.02 -3.67
C ASN A 160 -19.50 8.61 -3.29
N ARG A 161 -18.88 7.60 -3.91
CA ARG A 161 -17.47 7.25 -3.67
C ARG A 161 -16.54 8.43 -3.92
N GLY A 162 -16.77 9.16 -5.03
CA GLY A 162 -16.02 10.37 -5.36
C GLY A 162 -16.13 11.48 -4.31
N LEU A 163 -17.31 11.66 -3.71
CA LEU A 163 -17.52 12.65 -2.63
C LEU A 163 -16.77 12.29 -1.34
N LYS A 164 -16.48 10.99 -1.13
CA LYS A 164 -15.63 10.51 -0.03
C LYS A 164 -14.18 10.33 -0.43
N HIS A 165 -13.79 10.76 -1.63
CA HIS A 165 -12.44 10.57 -2.17
C HIS A 165 -11.99 9.10 -2.17
N LEU A 166 -12.92 8.16 -2.32
CA LEU A 166 -12.61 6.74 -2.42
C LEU A 166 -12.23 6.37 -3.87
N PRO A 167 -11.24 5.48 -4.08
CA PRO A 167 -10.97 4.93 -5.40
C PRO A 167 -12.16 4.15 -5.99
N THR A 168 -12.13 3.93 -7.30
CA THR A 168 -12.99 2.95 -7.99
C THR A 168 -12.69 1.54 -7.49
N ILE A 169 -13.70 0.67 -7.40
CA ILE A 169 -13.53 -0.68 -6.82
C ILE A 169 -14.03 -1.82 -7.70
N ASN A 170 -14.99 -1.58 -8.60
CA ASN A 170 -15.47 -2.58 -9.55
C ASN A 170 -14.48 -2.74 -10.73
N PHE A 171 -14.46 -3.92 -11.34
CA PHE A 171 -13.54 -4.24 -12.44
C PHE A 171 -14.08 -3.86 -13.82
N ASP A 172 -15.21 -3.16 -13.89
CA ASP A 172 -15.82 -2.72 -15.15
C ASP A 172 -14.86 -1.89 -16.00
N GLN A 173 -14.12 -0.96 -15.40
CA GLN A 173 -13.13 -0.16 -16.12
C GLN A 173 -11.89 -0.95 -16.54
N LEU A 174 -11.53 -2.01 -15.81
CA LEU A 174 -10.41 -2.89 -16.15
C LEU A 174 -10.73 -3.66 -17.45
N PHE A 175 -11.94 -4.20 -17.54
CA PHE A 175 -12.42 -4.90 -18.74
C PHE A 175 -12.77 -3.93 -19.88
N ALA A 176 -13.42 -2.80 -19.61
CA ALA A 176 -13.71 -1.80 -20.64
C ALA A 176 -12.42 -1.29 -21.31
N SER A 177 -11.37 -1.04 -20.52
CA SER A 177 -10.06 -0.61 -21.03
C SER A 177 -9.39 -1.65 -21.94
N LEU A 178 -9.68 -2.93 -21.77
CA LEU A 178 -9.18 -4.00 -22.63
C LEU A 178 -9.80 -3.93 -24.03
N TYR A 179 -11.07 -3.56 -24.11
CA TYR A 179 -11.80 -3.45 -25.38
C TYR A 179 -11.57 -2.09 -26.08
N ASP A 180 -11.70 -0.98 -25.34
CA ASP A 180 -11.65 0.38 -25.92
C ASP A 180 -10.32 0.71 -26.60
N SER A 181 -9.24 0.13 -26.10
CA SER A 181 -7.88 0.37 -26.58
C SER A 181 -6.99 -0.80 -26.19
N TYR A 182 -7.21 -1.94 -26.84
CA TYR A 182 -6.47 -3.16 -26.58
C TYR A 182 -4.96 -2.92 -26.47
N SER A 183 -4.37 -3.47 -25.42
CA SER A 183 -2.92 -3.54 -25.24
C SER A 183 -2.58 -4.81 -24.50
N GLU A 184 -1.45 -5.43 -24.86
CA GLU A 184 -1.00 -6.66 -24.19
C GLU A 184 -0.79 -6.43 -22.69
N SER A 185 -0.30 -5.26 -22.27
CA SER A 185 -0.19 -4.93 -20.84
C SER A 185 -1.54 -4.99 -20.13
N GLN A 186 -2.61 -4.48 -20.75
CA GLN A 186 -3.95 -4.52 -20.15
C GLN A 186 -4.49 -5.94 -20.05
N GLU A 187 -4.32 -6.77 -21.08
CA GLU A 187 -4.68 -8.19 -21.04
C GLU A 187 -3.94 -8.89 -19.90
N ASN A 188 -2.64 -8.64 -19.76
CA ASN A 188 -1.82 -9.27 -18.74
C ASN A 188 -2.17 -8.84 -17.32
N LYS A 189 -2.65 -7.61 -17.13
CA LYS A 189 -3.26 -7.19 -15.85
C LYS A 189 -4.47 -8.05 -15.51
N VAL A 190 -5.38 -8.27 -16.47
CA VAL A 190 -6.53 -9.15 -16.28
C VAL A 190 -6.07 -10.59 -15.98
N ARG A 191 -5.03 -11.10 -16.66
CA ARG A 191 -4.47 -12.43 -16.38
C ARG A 191 -3.99 -12.60 -14.94
N CYS A 192 -3.34 -11.60 -14.34
CA CYS A 192 -2.96 -11.66 -12.92
C CYS A 192 -4.19 -11.76 -11.98
N ILE A 193 -5.23 -10.96 -12.24
CA ILE A 193 -6.48 -11.00 -11.46
C ILE A 193 -7.16 -12.37 -11.56
N ILE A 194 -7.17 -12.96 -12.75
CA ILE A 194 -7.74 -14.28 -12.98
C ILE A 194 -6.90 -15.37 -12.30
N CYS A 195 -5.57 -15.28 -12.35
CA CYS A 195 -4.67 -16.16 -11.62
C CYS A 195 -4.98 -16.15 -10.11
N TYR A 196 -5.22 -14.98 -9.53
CA TYR A 196 -5.65 -14.85 -8.13
C TYR A 196 -6.95 -15.60 -7.85
N PHE A 197 -8.00 -15.40 -8.65
CA PHE A 197 -9.28 -16.07 -8.44
C PHE A 197 -9.19 -17.59 -8.62
N GLN A 198 -8.48 -18.06 -9.65
CA GLN A 198 -8.20 -19.48 -9.85
C GLN A 198 -7.50 -20.07 -8.62
N ARG A 199 -6.53 -19.35 -8.06
CA ARG A 199 -5.81 -19.78 -6.86
C ARG A 199 -6.70 -19.88 -5.62
N ILE A 200 -7.51 -18.87 -5.31
CA ILE A 200 -8.38 -18.94 -4.13
C ILE A 200 -9.52 -19.96 -4.30
N CYS A 201 -9.96 -20.21 -5.54
CA CYS A 201 -10.93 -21.26 -5.88
C CYS A 201 -10.32 -22.67 -5.80
N LEU A 202 -9.02 -22.81 -6.05
CA LEU A 202 -8.30 -24.06 -5.85
C LEU A 202 -8.08 -24.31 -4.35
N GLN A 203 -7.56 -23.32 -3.64
CA GLN A 203 -7.28 -23.38 -2.22
C GLN A 203 -7.37 -21.99 -1.59
N MET A 204 -8.39 -21.78 -0.75
CA MET A 204 -8.60 -20.52 -0.06
C MET A 204 -7.46 -20.25 0.93
N PRO A 205 -6.76 -19.11 0.83
CA PRO A 205 -5.78 -18.72 1.82
C PRO A 205 -6.43 -18.42 3.18
N THR A 206 -5.76 -18.80 4.27
CA THR A 206 -6.28 -18.67 5.65
C THR A 206 -5.59 -17.59 6.47
N GLY A 207 -4.72 -16.80 5.83
CA GLY A 207 -4.00 -15.70 6.50
C GLY A 207 -4.87 -14.45 6.67
N SER A 208 -4.22 -13.38 7.10
CA SER A 208 -4.83 -12.05 7.24
C SER A 208 -4.00 -10.99 6.54
N VAL A 209 -4.64 -9.86 6.21
CA VAL A 209 -3.97 -8.65 5.69
C VAL A 209 -4.45 -7.46 6.51
N SER A 210 -3.51 -6.68 7.05
CA SER A 210 -3.81 -5.43 7.74
C SER A 210 -3.56 -4.24 6.84
N PHE A 211 -4.44 -3.25 6.92
CA PHE A 211 -4.35 -1.97 6.24
C PHE A 211 -4.35 -0.87 7.30
N GLU A 212 -3.25 -0.14 7.40
CA GLU A 212 -3.06 0.92 8.38
C GLU A 212 -2.95 2.28 7.69
N ARG A 213 -3.78 3.23 8.12
CA ARG A 213 -3.62 4.65 7.81
C ARG A 213 -2.71 5.29 8.85
N LYS A 214 -1.51 5.68 8.43
CA LYS A 214 -0.54 6.42 9.24
C LYS A 214 -0.81 7.92 9.13
N LEU A 215 -0.52 8.64 10.21
CA LEU A 215 -0.76 10.08 10.31
C LEU A 215 0.36 10.78 11.08
N LEU A 216 0.88 11.86 10.51
CA LEU A 216 1.60 12.90 11.24
C LEU A 216 0.60 13.99 11.65
N SER A 217 0.41 14.23 12.94
CA SER A 217 -0.57 15.19 13.44
C SER A 217 -0.22 16.62 13.05
N LEU A 218 -1.17 17.37 12.47
CA LEU A 218 -0.97 18.78 12.14
C LEU A 218 -1.03 19.70 13.37
N GLU A 219 -1.64 19.23 14.46
CA GLU A 219 -1.79 19.99 15.69
C GLU A 219 -0.72 19.58 16.71
N HIS A 220 -0.08 20.57 17.34
CA HIS A 220 0.85 20.34 18.44
C HIS A 220 0.07 20.14 19.75
N HIS A 221 -0.42 18.92 19.98
CA HIS A 221 -1.03 18.57 21.26
C HIS A 221 -0.05 17.77 22.13
N PRO A 222 0.34 18.26 23.32
CA PRO A 222 1.28 17.56 24.23
C PRO A 222 0.86 16.14 24.62
N TRP A 223 -0.43 15.85 24.52
CA TRP A 223 -1.09 14.64 24.99
C TRP A 223 -1.47 13.64 23.88
N GLN A 224 -1.26 13.96 22.60
CA GLN A 224 -1.58 13.03 21.51
C GLN A 224 -0.53 11.92 21.38
N SER A 225 -1.00 10.73 20.99
CA SER A 225 -0.19 9.53 20.72
C SER A 225 0.42 9.49 19.31
N PHE A 226 0.42 10.60 18.57
CA PHE A 226 0.98 10.71 17.21
C PHE A 226 2.12 11.73 17.16
N LEU A 227 3.04 11.59 16.18
CA LEU A 227 4.11 12.57 15.97
C LEU A 227 3.54 13.77 15.23
N SER A 228 3.95 14.98 15.62
CA SER A 228 3.53 16.18 14.89
C SER A 228 4.22 16.28 13.53
N TYR A 229 3.55 16.90 12.56
CA TYR A 229 4.08 17.17 11.24
C TYR A 229 5.34 18.05 11.34
N PRO A 230 6.51 17.57 10.91
CA PRO A 230 7.75 18.34 11.03
C PRO A 230 7.80 19.60 10.17
N TYR A 231 8.47 20.64 10.67
CA TYR A 231 8.80 21.84 9.89
C TYR A 231 10.32 21.94 9.65
N ALA A 232 10.79 22.97 8.95
CA ALA A 232 12.20 23.12 8.56
C ALA A 232 13.17 22.92 9.73
N ASP A 233 12.90 23.55 10.87
CA ASP A 233 13.73 23.49 12.07
C ASP A 233 13.94 22.07 12.61
N PHE A 234 12.92 21.19 12.49
CA PHE A 234 13.02 19.81 12.94
C PHE A 234 14.11 19.06 12.16
N TRP A 235 14.15 19.27 10.84
CA TRP A 235 15.12 18.62 9.96
C TRP A 235 16.50 19.25 10.13
N THR A 236 16.60 20.59 10.08
CA THR A 236 17.86 21.34 10.20
C THR A 236 18.60 21.07 11.51
N LYS A 237 17.88 20.84 12.62
CA LYS A 237 18.47 20.61 13.95
C LYS A 237 18.64 19.13 14.29
N SER A 238 18.35 18.22 13.37
CA SER A 238 18.43 16.78 13.65
C SER A 238 19.87 16.31 13.82
N THR A 239 20.16 15.66 14.94
CA THR A 239 21.47 15.04 15.24
C THR A 239 21.50 13.54 14.93
N ILE A 240 20.44 13.01 14.31
CA ILE A 240 20.31 11.58 14.03
C ILE A 240 21.34 11.17 12.96
N PRO A 241 22.15 10.12 13.18
CA PRO A 241 23.09 9.65 12.19
C PRO A 241 22.36 9.11 10.96
N LEU A 242 22.97 9.25 9.78
CA LEU A 242 22.46 8.64 8.57
C LEU A 242 22.53 7.11 8.66
N CYS A 243 21.44 6.42 8.31
CA CYS A 243 21.43 4.97 8.28
C CYS A 243 22.25 4.45 7.08
N PRO A 244 22.74 3.20 7.14
CA PRO A 244 23.38 2.54 6.01
C PRO A 244 22.55 2.63 4.71
N PHE A 245 23.20 2.99 3.62
CA PHE A 245 22.60 3.13 2.28
C PHE A 245 23.19 2.07 1.34
N GLN A 246 22.32 1.22 0.76
CA GLN A 246 22.70 0.15 -0.16
C GLN A 246 22.16 0.47 -1.55
N VAL A 247 23.03 0.46 -2.56
CA VAL A 247 22.66 0.77 -3.95
C VAL A 247 22.56 -0.52 -4.75
N HIS A 248 21.44 -0.72 -5.44
CA HIS A 248 21.21 -1.84 -6.34
C HIS A 248 20.90 -1.30 -7.75
N SER A 249 21.74 -1.64 -8.74
CA SER A 249 21.52 -1.25 -10.13
C SER A 249 20.46 -2.09 -10.85
N SER A 250 20.16 -3.27 -10.31
CA SER A 250 19.23 -4.26 -10.87
C SER A 250 18.45 -4.96 -9.76
N GLY A 251 17.38 -5.66 -10.15
CA GLY A 251 16.45 -6.31 -9.24
C GLY A 251 15.20 -5.47 -9.00
N LEU A 252 14.26 -6.04 -8.24
CA LEU A 252 12.96 -5.46 -7.95
C LEU A 252 12.79 -5.27 -6.43
N ILE A 253 11.92 -4.34 -6.04
CA ILE A 253 11.64 -4.04 -4.64
C ILE A 253 10.95 -5.24 -3.97
N GLU A 254 9.99 -5.84 -4.67
CA GLU A 254 9.20 -6.99 -4.23
C GLU A 254 10.01 -8.30 -4.10
N ASP A 255 11.20 -8.34 -4.70
CA ASP A 255 12.14 -9.47 -4.65
C ASP A 255 13.25 -9.26 -3.61
N HIS A 256 13.17 -8.19 -2.79
CA HIS A 256 14.18 -7.94 -1.77
C HIS A 256 14.26 -9.11 -0.77
N ALA A 257 15.48 -9.62 -0.56
CA ALA A 257 15.68 -10.91 0.10
C ALA A 257 15.44 -10.88 1.62
N ILE A 258 15.63 -9.72 2.26
CA ILE A 258 15.44 -9.52 3.69
C ILE A 258 14.12 -8.78 3.90
N GLU A 259 13.42 -9.06 5.00
CA GLU A 259 12.20 -8.32 5.34
C GLU A 259 12.49 -6.81 5.45
N ALA A 260 11.78 -6.03 4.64
CA ALA A 260 11.87 -4.57 4.61
C ALA A 260 10.48 -3.98 4.36
N LEU A 261 10.32 -2.68 4.62
CA LEU A 261 9.20 -1.93 4.06
C LEU A 261 9.45 -1.73 2.57
N GLU A 262 8.62 -2.35 1.75
CA GLU A 262 8.61 -2.25 0.30
C GLU A 262 7.79 -1.04 -0.12
N VAL A 263 8.45 -0.05 -0.71
CA VAL A 263 7.79 1.20 -1.05
C VAL A 263 6.95 1.05 -2.31
N ASP A 264 5.67 1.32 -2.18
CA ASP A 264 4.74 1.52 -3.28
C ASP A 264 4.76 3.01 -3.69
N PHE A 265 5.10 3.28 -4.95
CA PHE A 265 5.20 4.62 -5.53
C PHE A 265 3.80 5.14 -5.89
N ALA A 266 2.99 5.26 -4.85
CA ALA A 266 1.56 5.36 -4.95
C ALA A 266 1.09 6.67 -5.58
N ASN A 267 -0.12 6.62 -6.13
CA ASN A 267 -0.97 7.78 -6.25
C ASN A 267 -1.57 8.14 -4.87
N LYS A 268 -2.00 9.39 -4.67
CA LYS A 268 -2.71 9.76 -3.44
C LYS A 268 -4.00 8.95 -3.26
N TYR A 269 -4.62 8.51 -4.35
CA TYR A 269 -5.67 7.49 -4.35
C TYR A 269 -4.99 6.13 -4.48
N LEU A 270 -4.99 5.35 -3.39
CA LEU A 270 -4.38 4.03 -3.35
C LEU A 270 -4.79 3.18 -4.56
N GLY A 271 -3.81 2.53 -5.19
CA GLY A 271 -3.99 1.69 -6.37
C GLY A 271 -3.99 2.46 -7.69
N GLY A 272 -3.99 3.80 -7.68
CA GLY A 272 -3.83 4.62 -8.88
C GLY A 272 -4.70 4.18 -10.05
N GLY A 273 -4.05 3.80 -11.15
CA GLY A 273 -4.69 3.29 -12.37
C GLY A 273 -4.87 1.76 -12.42
N ALA A 274 -4.77 1.04 -11.30
CA ALA A 274 -4.72 -0.43 -11.26
C ALA A 274 -5.97 -1.07 -11.90
N LEU A 275 -7.15 -0.50 -11.67
CA LEU A 275 -8.41 -0.93 -12.29
C LEU A 275 -8.75 -0.18 -13.58
N HIS A 276 -7.79 0.57 -14.14
CA HIS A 276 -7.91 1.30 -15.41
C HIS A 276 -6.73 0.92 -16.33
N ARG A 277 -6.13 1.89 -17.02
CA ARG A 277 -5.02 1.72 -17.98
C ARG A 277 -3.62 1.86 -17.38
N GLY A 278 -3.51 2.22 -16.09
CA GLY A 278 -2.20 2.36 -15.44
C GLY A 278 -1.47 1.02 -15.39
N CYS A 279 -0.16 1.02 -15.63
CA CYS A 279 0.65 -0.20 -15.64
C CYS A 279 2.12 0.10 -15.27
N VAL A 280 2.33 1.04 -14.35
CA VAL A 280 3.66 1.32 -13.80
C VAL A 280 3.81 0.64 -12.43
N GLN A 281 4.77 1.05 -11.61
CA GLN A 281 5.15 0.32 -10.39
C GLN A 281 3.96 0.02 -9.44
N GLU A 282 3.13 1.01 -9.09
CA GLU A 282 1.96 0.80 -8.22
C GLU A 282 0.97 -0.19 -8.84
N GLU A 283 0.58 0.01 -10.10
CA GLU A 283 -0.41 -0.86 -10.72
C GLU A 283 0.07 -2.29 -10.90
N ILE A 284 1.34 -2.47 -11.28
CA ILE A 284 1.96 -3.80 -11.36
C ILE A 284 1.92 -4.47 -10.00
N ARG A 285 2.29 -3.75 -8.93
CA ARG A 285 2.24 -4.27 -7.55
C ARG A 285 0.84 -4.73 -7.16
N PHE A 286 -0.19 -3.97 -7.52
CA PHE A 286 -1.59 -4.34 -7.27
C PHE A 286 -2.07 -5.54 -8.11
N MET A 287 -1.50 -5.76 -9.30
CA MET A 287 -1.83 -6.95 -10.09
C MET A 287 -1.17 -8.21 -9.55
N ILE A 288 0.10 -8.15 -9.14
CA ILE A 288 0.79 -9.33 -8.59
C ILE A 288 0.39 -9.63 -7.14
N ASN A 289 -0.13 -8.64 -6.41
CA ASN A 289 -0.71 -8.77 -5.08
C ASN A 289 -2.17 -8.27 -5.04
N PRO A 290 -3.16 -8.97 -5.65
CA PRO A 290 -4.53 -8.44 -5.78
C PRO A 290 -5.23 -8.12 -4.46
N GLU A 291 -4.79 -8.70 -3.34
CA GLU A 291 -5.31 -8.41 -2.00
C GLU A 291 -5.18 -6.91 -1.63
N LEU A 292 -4.25 -6.17 -2.24
CA LEU A 292 -4.11 -4.72 -2.05
C LEU A 292 -5.34 -3.93 -2.51
N ILE A 293 -6.07 -4.44 -3.52
CA ILE A 293 -7.28 -3.82 -4.06
C ILE A 293 -8.37 -3.72 -3.00
N ALA A 294 -8.40 -4.62 -1.99
CA ALA A 294 -9.37 -4.52 -0.90
C ALA A 294 -9.25 -3.20 -0.13
N GLY A 295 -8.04 -2.64 -0.02
CA GLY A 295 -7.82 -1.32 0.60
C GLY A 295 -8.55 -0.19 -0.13
N MET A 296 -8.68 -0.30 -1.46
CA MET A 296 -9.38 0.69 -2.30
C MET A 296 -10.87 0.81 -1.95
N LEU A 297 -11.46 -0.20 -1.31
CA LEU A 297 -12.86 -0.17 -0.87
C LEU A 297 -13.09 0.89 0.21
N PHE A 298 -12.14 1.08 1.14
CA PHE A 298 -12.36 1.80 2.40
C PHE A 298 -11.28 2.83 2.78
N LEU A 299 -10.24 3.02 1.95
CA LEU A 299 -9.20 4.04 2.14
C LEU A 299 -9.39 5.21 1.15
N PRO A 300 -9.90 6.36 1.61
CA PRO A 300 -9.94 7.61 0.84
C PRO A 300 -8.56 8.09 0.39
N SER A 301 -8.49 9.14 -0.43
CA SER A 301 -7.19 9.73 -0.81
C SER A 301 -6.36 10.17 0.40
N MET A 302 -5.05 9.94 0.34
CA MET A 302 -4.08 10.40 1.34
C MET A 302 -3.89 11.92 1.28
N ALA A 303 -3.83 12.56 2.44
CA ALA A 303 -3.33 13.92 2.61
C ALA A 303 -1.80 13.96 2.70
N ASP A 304 -1.17 15.15 2.63
CA ASP A 304 0.30 15.31 2.63
C ASP A 304 0.99 14.73 3.88
N ASN A 305 0.27 14.61 4.99
CA ASN A 305 0.74 14.11 6.27
C ASN A 305 0.35 12.65 6.56
N GLU A 306 -0.14 11.93 5.56
CA GLU A 306 -0.63 10.55 5.68
C GLU A 306 0.18 9.57 4.84
N ALA A 307 0.18 8.31 5.23
CA ALA A 307 0.67 7.18 4.43
C ALA A 307 -0.20 5.95 4.71
N ILE A 308 -0.09 4.93 3.87
CA ILE A 308 -0.80 3.66 4.07
C ILE A 308 0.23 2.53 4.17
N GLU A 309 0.20 1.74 5.24
CA GLU A 309 0.97 0.51 5.36
C GLU A 309 0.03 -0.69 5.23
N ILE A 310 0.43 -1.67 4.41
CA ILE A 310 -0.30 -2.91 4.18
C ILE A 310 0.64 -4.07 4.50
N VAL A 311 0.23 -4.93 5.44
CA VAL A 311 1.02 -6.09 5.87
C VAL A 311 0.21 -7.36 5.68
N GLY A 312 0.81 -8.36 5.05
CA GLY A 312 0.19 -9.69 4.89
C GLY A 312 -0.25 -10.05 3.47
N ALA A 313 -0.19 -9.10 2.54
CA ALA A 313 -0.57 -9.34 1.16
C ALA A 313 0.32 -10.42 0.51
N GLU A 314 -0.30 -11.43 -0.06
CA GLU A 314 0.40 -12.48 -0.81
C GLU A 314 0.69 -12.04 -2.25
N ARG A 315 1.85 -12.42 -2.81
CA ARG A 315 2.07 -12.37 -4.25
C ARG A 315 1.51 -13.63 -4.92
N PHE A 316 0.62 -13.46 -5.89
CA PHE A 316 -0.03 -14.55 -6.62
C PHE A 316 0.51 -14.75 -8.03
N SER A 317 1.17 -13.74 -8.59
CA SER A 317 1.60 -13.79 -9.99
C SER A 317 3.05 -13.40 -10.15
N ASP A 318 3.72 -14.10 -11.05
CA ASP A 318 5.01 -13.70 -11.57
C ASP A 318 4.83 -12.84 -12.83
N TYR A 319 5.84 -12.03 -13.16
CA TYR A 319 5.75 -11.13 -14.28
C TYR A 319 7.11 -10.79 -14.89
N THR A 320 7.05 -10.27 -16.11
CA THR A 320 8.19 -9.66 -16.81
C THR A 320 7.78 -8.33 -17.41
N GLY A 321 8.76 -7.49 -17.75
CA GLY A 321 8.53 -6.19 -18.38
C GLY A 321 7.90 -5.15 -17.45
N TYR A 322 7.60 -3.97 -18.01
CA TYR A 322 7.14 -2.80 -17.28
C TYR A 322 6.35 -1.89 -18.22
N ALA A 323 5.31 -1.19 -17.73
CA ALA A 323 4.44 -0.38 -18.59
C ALA A 323 3.87 -1.21 -19.75
N SER A 324 4.03 -0.75 -20.99
CA SER A 324 3.51 -1.45 -22.18
C SER A 324 4.11 -2.85 -22.39
N SER A 325 5.29 -3.14 -21.84
CA SER A 325 5.92 -4.46 -21.93
C SER A 325 5.56 -5.41 -20.79
N PHE A 326 4.71 -5.00 -19.84
CA PHE A 326 4.28 -5.85 -18.72
C PHE A 326 3.57 -7.12 -19.21
N ARG A 327 4.05 -8.29 -18.78
CA ARG A 327 3.50 -9.61 -19.10
C ARG A 327 3.36 -10.45 -17.83
N PHE A 328 2.18 -11.02 -17.63
CA PHE A 328 1.95 -12.10 -16.67
C PHE A 328 2.80 -13.30 -17.09
N SER A 329 3.56 -13.86 -16.15
CA SER A 329 4.55 -14.92 -16.41
C SER A 329 4.28 -16.21 -15.63
N GLY A 330 3.09 -16.34 -15.03
CA GLY A 330 2.64 -17.55 -14.35
C GLY A 330 2.26 -17.33 -12.89
N ASP A 331 1.83 -18.42 -12.26
CA ASP A 331 1.57 -18.46 -10.82
C ASP A 331 2.85 -18.21 -10.02
N TYR A 332 2.73 -17.47 -8.92
CA TYR A 332 3.80 -17.29 -7.95
C TYR A 332 3.43 -17.93 -6.62
N VAL A 333 4.29 -18.83 -6.15
CA VAL A 333 4.18 -19.46 -4.83
C VAL A 333 4.98 -18.64 -3.82
N ASP A 334 4.27 -17.81 -3.05
CA ASP A 334 4.90 -16.97 -2.04
C ASP A 334 5.36 -17.80 -0.83
N LYS A 335 6.69 -17.88 -0.66
CA LYS A 335 7.35 -18.66 0.40
C LYS A 335 7.65 -17.84 1.65
N ARG A 336 7.24 -16.57 1.71
CA ARG A 336 7.45 -15.73 2.90
C ARG A 336 6.74 -16.32 4.10
N SER A 337 7.42 -16.32 5.25
CA SER A 337 6.82 -16.76 6.51
C SER A 337 5.67 -15.83 6.93
N VAL A 338 4.84 -16.30 7.86
CA VAL A 338 3.77 -15.51 8.49
C VAL A 338 4.18 -15.01 9.88
N ASP A 339 3.60 -13.88 10.30
CA ASP A 339 3.70 -13.35 11.66
C ASP A 339 2.62 -13.95 12.60
N PHE A 340 2.59 -13.48 13.84
CA PHE A 340 1.66 -13.96 14.87
C PHE A 340 0.18 -13.59 14.60
N LEU A 341 -0.09 -12.64 13.71
CA LEU A 341 -1.44 -12.27 13.27
C LEU A 341 -1.86 -13.08 12.02
N GLY A 342 -1.04 -14.05 11.58
CA GLY A 342 -1.27 -14.80 10.36
C GLY A 342 -1.08 -13.97 9.09
N ARG A 343 -0.37 -12.84 9.18
CA ARG A 343 -0.03 -12.01 8.02
C ARG A 343 1.28 -12.50 7.45
N ARG A 344 1.37 -12.68 6.14
CA ARG A 344 2.67 -12.83 5.46
C ARG A 344 3.60 -11.66 5.79
N LYS A 345 4.89 -11.95 5.93
CA LYS A 345 5.95 -10.95 6.14
C LYS A 345 6.28 -10.19 4.85
N THR A 346 5.24 -9.62 4.27
CA THR A 346 5.26 -8.70 3.15
C THR A 346 4.69 -7.39 3.68
N ARG A 347 5.53 -6.37 3.76
CA ARG A 347 5.17 -5.06 4.31
C ARG A 347 5.30 -4.03 3.21
N ILE A 348 4.19 -3.50 2.76
CA ILE A 348 4.12 -2.54 1.66
C ILE A 348 3.74 -1.20 2.24
N VAL A 349 4.43 -0.13 1.85
CA VAL A 349 4.11 1.22 2.27
C VAL A 349 3.83 2.12 1.06
N ALA A 350 2.58 2.56 0.94
CA ALA A 350 2.13 3.47 -0.09
C ALA A 350 2.35 4.92 0.36
N ILE A 351 3.18 5.64 -0.42
CA ILE A 351 3.44 7.07 -0.26
C ILE A 351 3.35 7.77 -1.61
N ASP A 352 2.56 8.84 -1.69
CA ASP A 352 2.38 9.59 -2.93
C ASP A 352 3.37 10.75 -3.08
N ALA A 353 4.07 10.82 -4.21
CA ALA A 353 4.92 11.95 -4.57
C ALA A 353 4.12 13.09 -5.22
N LEU A 354 4.67 14.30 -5.23
CA LEU A 354 4.10 15.42 -5.99
C LEU A 354 4.16 15.09 -7.50
N CYS A 355 3.04 15.30 -8.19
CA CYS A 355 2.98 15.12 -9.63
C CYS A 355 3.47 16.37 -10.38
N SER A 356 4.40 16.18 -11.31
CA SER A 356 4.99 17.18 -12.19
C SER A 356 5.45 18.45 -11.44
N PRO A 357 6.28 18.34 -10.39
CA PRO A 357 6.61 19.50 -9.56
C PRO A 357 7.48 20.52 -10.31
N ARG A 358 8.21 20.10 -11.36
CA ARG A 358 9.17 20.95 -12.10
C ARG A 358 10.10 21.67 -11.11
N MET A 359 10.46 22.93 -11.36
CA MET A 359 11.30 23.73 -10.46
C MET A 359 10.68 23.96 -9.06
N LYS A 360 9.40 23.67 -8.84
CA LYS A 360 8.80 23.82 -7.50
C LYS A 360 9.43 22.83 -6.51
N GLN A 361 9.90 21.66 -6.95
CA GLN A 361 10.45 20.62 -6.06
C GLN A 361 11.61 21.11 -5.18
N TYR A 362 12.38 22.10 -5.66
CA TYR A 362 13.50 22.69 -4.93
C TYR A 362 13.09 23.74 -3.89
N LYS A 363 11.82 24.20 -3.86
CA LYS A 363 11.40 25.16 -2.82
C LYS A 363 11.25 24.43 -1.50
N LEU A 364 11.74 25.05 -0.42
CA LEU A 364 11.72 24.51 0.94
C LEU A 364 10.40 23.83 1.33
N LYS A 365 9.26 24.45 1.03
CA LYS A 365 7.94 23.88 1.36
C LYS A 365 7.67 22.51 0.72
N TYR A 366 8.15 22.27 -0.49
CA TYR A 366 7.96 21.00 -1.20
C TYR A 366 9.01 19.96 -0.77
N LEU A 367 10.23 20.38 -0.45
CA LEU A 367 11.22 19.51 0.18
C LEU A 367 10.69 18.98 1.53
N ILE A 368 10.11 19.86 2.36
CA ILE A 368 9.47 19.46 3.63
C ILE A 368 8.32 18.48 3.37
N ARG A 369 7.43 18.80 2.42
CA ARG A 369 6.30 17.92 2.08
C ARG A 369 6.76 16.52 1.71
N GLU A 370 7.71 16.41 0.79
CA GLU A 370 8.17 15.12 0.28
C GLU A 370 8.94 14.33 1.35
N THR A 371 9.74 15.01 2.17
CA THR A 371 10.48 14.38 3.28
C THR A 371 9.53 13.91 4.38
N ASN A 372 8.50 14.70 4.72
CA ASN A 372 7.51 14.31 5.71
C ASN A 372 6.60 13.19 5.23
N LYS A 373 6.25 13.15 3.94
CA LYS A 373 5.49 12.06 3.33
C LYS A 373 6.25 10.73 3.44
N ALA A 374 7.51 10.71 3.02
CA ALA A 374 8.38 9.54 3.17
C ALA A 374 8.56 9.16 4.65
N PHE A 375 8.82 10.15 5.52
CA PHE A 375 8.96 9.93 6.96
C PHE A 375 7.70 9.32 7.57
N CYS A 376 6.51 9.81 7.24
CA CYS A 376 5.23 9.26 7.69
C CYS A 376 5.11 7.77 7.33
N GLY A 377 5.43 7.41 6.08
CA GLY A 377 5.43 6.01 5.64
C GLY A 377 6.45 5.16 6.41
N PHE A 378 7.66 5.67 6.62
CA PHE A 378 8.76 4.93 7.22
C PHE A 378 8.69 4.82 8.74
N LEU A 379 7.83 5.58 9.42
CA LEU A 379 7.66 5.46 10.87
C LEU A 379 7.24 4.05 11.28
N ASP A 380 7.84 3.57 12.36
CA ASP A 380 7.42 2.36 13.06
C ASP A 380 6.61 2.73 14.29
N GLN A 381 5.29 2.46 14.26
CA GLN A 381 4.41 2.86 15.36
C GLN A 381 4.78 2.19 16.70
N SER A 382 5.40 0.99 16.67
CA SER A 382 5.85 0.31 17.89
C SER A 382 6.98 1.10 18.60
N LYS A 383 7.75 1.88 17.85
CA LYS A 383 8.88 2.68 18.34
C LYS A 383 8.46 4.10 18.73
N TYR A 384 7.15 4.38 18.82
CA TYR A 384 6.63 5.71 19.11
C TYR A 384 7.18 6.34 20.40
N SER A 385 7.27 5.56 21.49
CA SER A 385 7.84 6.02 22.76
C SER A 385 9.31 6.41 22.63
N GLN A 386 10.06 5.68 21.79
CA GLN A 386 11.46 5.98 21.49
C GLN A 386 11.60 7.29 20.71
N TYR A 387 10.77 7.48 19.67
CA TYR A 387 10.71 8.75 18.92
C TYR A 387 10.41 9.94 19.83
N LYS A 388 9.39 9.83 20.70
CA LYS A 388 9.04 10.88 21.66
C LYS A 388 10.22 11.25 22.56
N ARG A 389 10.96 10.26 23.07
CA ARG A 389 12.12 10.51 23.94
C ARG A 389 13.23 11.23 23.20
N ILE A 390 13.60 10.75 22.03
CA ILE A 390 14.71 11.29 21.23
C ILE A 390 14.37 12.71 20.75
N PHE A 391 13.18 12.92 20.20
CA PHE A 391 12.81 14.22 19.62
C PHE A 391 12.45 15.26 20.68
N LYS A 392 11.97 14.86 21.88
CA LYS A 392 11.87 15.78 23.03
C LYS A 392 13.25 16.17 23.57
N MET A 393 14.19 15.23 23.70
CA MET A 393 15.54 15.54 24.20
C MET A 393 16.27 16.53 23.30
N ASN A 394 16.16 16.40 21.97
CA ASN A 394 16.71 17.37 21.02
C ASN A 394 16.06 18.77 21.15
N SER A 395 14.82 18.87 21.64
CA SER A 395 14.17 20.16 21.92
C SER A 395 14.51 20.74 23.31
N VAL A 396 14.80 19.90 24.31
CA VAL A 396 15.06 20.31 25.72
C VAL A 396 16.53 20.66 25.96
N GLN A 397 17.48 20.04 25.25
CA GLN A 397 18.91 20.43 25.31
C GLN A 397 19.18 21.86 24.84
N LEU A 398 18.16 22.57 24.34
CA LEU A 398 18.22 23.97 23.95
C LEU A 398 17.78 24.96 25.05
N ASN A 399 17.23 24.49 26.19
CA ASN A 399 16.68 25.38 27.24
C ASN A 399 17.41 25.35 28.58
N GLU A 400 18.39 24.47 28.82
CA GLU A 400 19.16 24.45 30.08
C GLU A 400 20.65 24.64 29.84
N GLY A 401 21.05 25.91 29.77
CA GLY A 401 22.33 26.35 30.28
C GLY A 401 22.21 26.62 31.79
N SER A 402 22.14 25.58 32.63
CA SER A 402 22.45 25.69 34.06
C SER A 402 22.62 24.31 34.72
N SER A 403 23.44 24.31 35.77
CA SER A 403 24.17 23.21 36.41
C SER A 403 23.42 22.33 37.43
N LEU A 404 23.73 21.01 37.38
CA LEU A 404 23.94 20.02 38.49
C LEU A 404 22.75 19.63 39.42
N PRO A 405 22.81 18.53 40.23
CA PRO A 405 23.85 17.49 40.40
C PRO A 405 23.37 16.00 40.35
N ILE A 406 24.37 15.13 40.20
CA ILE A 406 24.33 13.67 40.36
C ILE A 406 24.00 13.29 41.82
N LYS A 407 23.06 12.35 42.03
CA LYS A 407 23.03 11.49 43.22
C LYS A 407 22.83 10.04 42.84
N ALA A 408 23.85 9.24 43.11
CA ALA A 408 23.83 7.79 43.09
C ALA A 408 23.10 7.23 44.32
N LYS A 409 22.26 6.22 44.14
CA LYS A 409 22.00 5.17 45.13
C LYS A 409 21.74 3.86 44.38
N GLY A 410 22.58 2.87 44.63
CA GLY A 410 22.36 1.49 44.22
C GLY A 410 21.53 0.75 45.26
N GLU A 411 20.93 -0.36 44.82
CA GLU A 411 20.70 -1.57 45.63
C GLU A 411 20.36 -2.75 44.70
N SER A 412 20.68 -3.95 45.18
CA SER A 412 21.01 -5.15 44.42
C SER A 412 19.94 -6.24 44.52
N ARG A 413 19.69 -6.89 43.37
CA ARG A 413 19.30 -8.30 43.09
C ARG A 413 18.15 -8.97 43.85
N THR A 414 17.28 -9.62 43.06
CA THR A 414 17.02 -11.06 43.21
C THR A 414 16.86 -11.72 41.84
N GLU A 415 17.58 -12.83 41.66
CA GLU A 415 17.67 -13.67 40.47
C GLU A 415 16.53 -14.68 40.45
N GLU A 416 15.51 -14.50 39.60
CA GLU A 416 14.54 -15.58 39.31
C GLU A 416 13.86 -15.50 37.92
N VAL A 417 14.38 -14.70 36.98
CA VAL A 417 13.74 -14.47 35.65
C VAL A 417 14.45 -15.21 34.48
N ARG A 418 15.58 -15.88 34.73
CA ARG A 418 16.52 -16.31 33.67
C ARG A 418 16.10 -17.50 32.77
N LYS A 419 14.84 -17.94 32.74
CA LYS A 419 14.41 -19.06 31.85
C LYS A 419 13.23 -18.76 30.93
N SER A 420 12.46 -17.70 31.16
CA SER A 420 11.42 -17.22 30.22
C SER A 420 11.96 -16.25 29.17
N ASP A 421 13.10 -15.63 29.45
CA ASP A 421 13.68 -14.57 28.64
C ASP A 421 14.29 -15.08 27.32
N GLU A 422 15.03 -16.19 27.28
CA GLU A 422 15.75 -16.58 26.05
C GLU A 422 14.86 -16.82 24.80
N LYS A 423 13.55 -17.07 24.96
CA LYS A 423 12.59 -17.14 23.84
C LYS A 423 11.99 -15.78 23.45
N SER A 424 11.87 -14.84 24.39
CA SER A 424 11.36 -13.48 24.14
C SER A 424 12.38 -12.64 23.37
N TRP A 425 13.66 -12.78 23.71
CA TRP A 425 14.74 -11.95 23.14
C TRP A 425 15.00 -12.27 21.66
N ARG A 426 14.73 -13.50 21.18
CA ARG A 426 14.90 -13.85 19.75
C ARG A 426 13.81 -13.32 18.82
N LEU A 427 12.61 -13.06 19.33
CA LEU A 427 11.49 -12.53 18.55
C LEU A 427 11.58 -11.00 18.40
N GLU A 428 12.00 -10.30 19.45
CA GLU A 428 12.20 -8.84 19.43
C GLU A 428 13.36 -8.41 18.53
N ASP A 429 14.44 -9.20 18.44
CA ASP A 429 15.61 -8.86 17.61
C ASP A 429 15.34 -8.95 16.10
N CYS A 430 14.43 -9.80 15.64
CA CYS A 430 14.09 -9.92 14.21
C CYS A 430 13.17 -8.81 13.69
N GLU A 431 12.18 -8.37 14.48
CA GLU A 431 11.32 -7.23 14.08
C GLU A 431 12.07 -5.89 14.13
N ASN A 432 13.13 -5.80 14.94
CA ASN A 432 13.93 -4.58 15.07
C ASN A 432 14.82 -4.27 13.85
N TYR A 433 15.00 -5.22 12.93
CA TYR A 433 15.85 -5.07 11.75
C TYR A 433 15.08 -4.89 10.42
N ILE A 434 13.88 -4.29 10.45
CA ILE A 434 13.10 -4.00 9.24
C ILE A 434 13.54 -2.66 8.63
N GLY A 435 14.33 -2.72 7.54
CA GLY A 435 14.78 -1.58 6.75
C GLY A 435 13.75 -1.10 5.70
N ILE A 436 14.22 -0.35 4.72
CA ILE A 436 13.41 0.16 3.59
C ILE A 436 13.94 -0.41 2.27
N ALA A 437 13.09 -0.99 1.43
CA ALA A 437 13.38 -1.33 0.05
C ALA A 437 12.60 -0.37 -0.87
N THR A 438 13.32 0.47 -1.62
CA THR A 438 12.72 1.54 -2.42
C THR A 438 13.51 1.79 -3.71
N GLY A 439 13.19 2.86 -4.44
CA GLY A 439 13.90 3.30 -5.63
C GLY A 439 13.45 4.70 -6.07
N ASN A 440 13.24 4.85 -7.38
CA ASN A 440 12.98 6.13 -8.07
C ASN A 440 11.59 6.73 -7.81
N TRP A 441 11.17 6.81 -6.53
CA TRP A 441 9.88 7.30 -6.06
C TRP A 441 9.53 8.70 -6.64
N GLY A 442 8.47 8.76 -7.44
CA GLY A 442 7.99 10.00 -8.04
C GLY A 442 8.84 10.54 -9.20
N CYS A 443 9.83 9.80 -9.70
CA CYS A 443 10.78 10.30 -10.70
C CYS A 443 10.41 9.92 -12.16
N GLY A 444 9.55 8.90 -12.33
CA GLY A 444 9.04 8.49 -13.64
C GLY A 444 7.88 9.38 -14.11
N ALA A 445 6.67 8.83 -14.12
CA ALA A 445 5.45 9.53 -14.58
C ALA A 445 5.20 10.87 -13.87
N PHE A 446 5.74 11.07 -12.66
CA PHE A 446 5.55 12.29 -11.87
C PHE A 446 6.68 13.32 -12.06
N GLY A 447 7.77 12.97 -12.76
CA GLY A 447 8.80 13.93 -13.18
C GLY A 447 9.58 14.62 -12.04
N GLY A 448 9.76 13.96 -10.90
CA GLY A 448 10.66 14.39 -9.83
C GLY A 448 12.14 14.18 -10.19
N ASP A 449 13.01 14.98 -9.56
CA ASP A 449 14.47 14.82 -9.66
C ASP A 449 14.92 13.58 -8.86
N PRO A 450 15.51 12.56 -9.50
CA PRO A 450 15.91 11.32 -8.86
C PRO A 450 17.04 11.49 -7.83
N GLU A 451 17.97 12.42 -8.03
CA GLU A 451 19.08 12.65 -7.10
C GLU A 451 18.53 13.27 -5.80
N VAL A 452 17.69 14.30 -5.93
CA VAL A 452 17.04 14.94 -4.78
C VAL A 452 16.11 13.98 -4.05
N LYS A 453 15.30 13.22 -4.79
CA LYS A 453 14.37 12.22 -4.21
C LYS A 453 15.10 11.10 -3.48
N THR A 454 16.30 10.74 -3.91
CA THR A 454 17.15 9.77 -3.22
C THR A 454 17.57 10.29 -1.84
N ILE A 455 18.07 11.53 -1.77
CA ILE A 455 18.48 12.15 -0.51
C ILE A 455 17.28 12.33 0.44
N ILE A 456 16.13 12.77 -0.08
CA ILE A 456 14.89 12.91 0.71
C ILE A 456 14.51 11.59 1.39
N GLN A 457 14.53 10.48 0.65
CA GLN A 457 14.21 9.16 1.21
C GLN A 457 15.25 8.71 2.25
N TRP A 458 16.53 9.00 2.03
CA TRP A 458 17.58 8.68 2.99
C TRP A 458 17.44 9.44 4.31
N LEU A 459 17.14 10.74 4.24
CA LEU A 459 16.86 11.59 5.40
C LEU A 459 15.67 11.05 6.19
N ALA A 460 14.56 10.75 5.49
CA ALA A 460 13.36 10.20 6.10
C ALA A 460 13.59 8.84 6.77
N ALA A 461 14.29 7.91 6.10
CA ALA A 461 14.57 6.59 6.63
C ALA A 461 15.48 6.65 7.87
N SER A 462 16.52 7.48 7.80
CA SER A 462 17.45 7.72 8.92
C SER A 462 16.72 8.33 10.11
N GLN A 463 15.90 9.36 9.89
CA GLN A 463 15.11 10.02 10.92
C GLN A 463 14.08 9.08 11.56
N ALA A 464 13.51 8.15 10.77
CA ALA A 464 12.61 7.12 11.25
C ALA A 464 13.34 5.97 11.99
N LEU A 465 14.66 6.06 12.17
CA LEU A 465 15.52 5.07 12.82
C LEU A 465 15.44 3.70 12.13
N ARG A 466 15.30 3.70 10.80
CA ARG A 466 15.36 2.47 10.01
C ARG A 466 16.82 1.99 9.94
N PRO A 467 17.06 0.68 10.08
CA PRO A 467 18.41 0.12 10.16
C PRO A 467 19.18 0.21 8.84
N PHE A 468 18.50 0.30 7.70
CA PHE A 468 19.08 0.48 6.38
C PHE A 468 18.05 0.99 5.37
N ILE A 469 18.54 1.48 4.24
CA ILE A 469 17.78 1.70 3.01
C ILE A 469 18.47 0.96 1.85
N SER A 470 17.72 0.11 1.15
CA SER A 470 18.11 -0.57 -0.09
C SER A 470 17.41 0.11 -1.26
N TYR A 471 18.20 0.79 -2.09
CA TYR A 471 17.73 1.64 -3.17
C TYR A 471 18.00 1.00 -4.53
N TYR A 472 16.94 0.66 -5.24
CA TYR A 472 16.96 0.12 -6.60
C TYR A 472 16.91 1.26 -7.61
N THR A 473 18.00 1.48 -8.36
CA THR A 473 18.10 2.56 -9.33
C THR A 473 17.47 2.23 -10.68
N PHE A 474 17.21 0.94 -10.93
CA PHE A 474 16.70 0.41 -12.20
C PHE A 474 17.55 0.83 -13.41
N GLY A 475 18.86 0.97 -13.21
CA GLY A 475 19.80 1.38 -14.26
C GLY A 475 19.66 2.85 -14.70
N LEU A 476 18.99 3.70 -13.93
CA LEU A 476 18.81 5.11 -14.28
C LEU A 476 20.15 5.84 -14.32
N GLU A 477 20.49 6.40 -15.48
CA GLU A 477 21.79 7.06 -15.74
C GLU A 477 22.10 8.19 -14.75
N ALA A 478 21.11 9.02 -14.41
CA ALA A 478 21.26 10.09 -13.42
C ALA A 478 21.72 9.59 -12.03
N LEU A 479 21.56 8.29 -11.73
CA LEU A 479 21.95 7.68 -10.46
C LEU A 479 23.22 6.82 -10.57
N GLN A 480 23.96 6.87 -11.69
CA GLN A 480 25.16 6.06 -11.90
C GLN A 480 26.23 6.26 -10.81
N SER A 481 26.34 7.50 -10.30
CA SER A 481 27.33 7.86 -9.28
C SER A 481 26.79 7.72 -7.84
N LEU A 482 25.56 7.22 -7.65
CA LEU A 482 24.91 7.18 -6.34
C LEU A 482 25.72 6.42 -5.28
N ALA A 483 26.33 5.29 -5.65
CA ALA A 483 27.16 4.51 -4.73
C ALA A 483 28.41 5.29 -4.26
N GLN A 484 29.03 6.05 -5.15
CA GLN A 484 30.21 6.86 -4.84
C GLN A 484 29.83 8.05 -3.94
N VAL A 485 28.72 8.73 -4.26
CA VAL A 485 28.21 9.87 -3.51
C VAL A 485 27.80 9.48 -2.10
N THR A 486 27.02 8.40 -1.95
CA THR A 486 26.56 7.93 -0.63
C THR A 486 27.72 7.47 0.25
N GLN A 487 28.69 6.75 -0.32
CA GLN A 487 29.91 6.39 0.40
C GLN A 487 30.69 7.62 0.88
N TRP A 488 30.84 8.64 0.01
CA TRP A 488 31.51 9.87 0.39
C TRP A 488 30.78 10.63 1.50
N ILE A 489 29.44 10.73 1.43
CA ILE A 489 28.61 11.37 2.47
C ILE A 489 28.80 10.66 3.82
N ILE A 490 28.77 9.32 3.83
CA ILE A 490 29.00 8.52 5.04
C ILE A 490 30.39 8.81 5.63
N LEU A 491 31.43 8.96 4.80
CA LEU A 491 32.78 9.30 5.26
C LEU A 491 32.87 10.68 5.92
N GLN A 492 32.00 11.63 5.54
CA GLN A 492 31.92 12.94 6.21
C GLN A 492 31.32 12.85 7.63
N LYS A 493 30.74 11.71 8.01
CA LYS A 493 30.04 11.50 9.29
C LYS A 493 28.91 12.50 9.52
N TRP A 494 28.24 12.91 8.45
CA TRP A 494 27.08 13.79 8.51
C TRP A 494 25.88 13.12 9.19
N ASN A 495 25.14 13.92 9.94
CA ASN A 495 23.83 13.56 10.45
C ASN A 495 22.71 14.01 9.48
N VAL A 496 21.47 13.71 9.82
CA VAL A 496 20.28 14.12 9.05
C VAL A 496 20.22 15.65 8.86
N GLY A 497 20.53 16.43 9.89
CA GLY A 497 20.51 17.90 9.82
C GLY A 497 21.57 18.46 8.87
N ASP A 498 22.79 17.92 8.92
CA ASP A 498 23.89 18.31 8.03
C ASP A 498 23.50 18.08 6.57
N LEU A 499 23.06 16.87 6.22
CA LEU A 499 22.67 16.52 4.86
C LEU A 499 21.42 17.28 4.39
N TRP A 500 20.46 17.52 5.28
CA TRP A 500 19.30 18.38 4.98
C TRP A 500 19.74 19.81 4.64
N ASN A 501 20.63 20.41 5.41
CA ASN A 501 21.10 21.77 5.17
C ASN A 501 21.85 21.89 3.83
N ILE A 502 22.66 20.90 3.48
CA ILE A 502 23.31 20.80 2.17
C ILE A 502 22.28 20.68 1.03
N LEU A 503 21.24 19.88 1.21
CA LEU A 503 20.15 19.77 0.23
C LEU A 503 19.40 21.09 0.05
N ILE A 504 19.14 21.84 1.13
CA ILE A 504 18.53 23.16 1.09
C ILE A 504 19.42 24.16 0.34
N GLU A 505 20.73 24.15 0.63
CA GLU A 505 21.68 25.03 -0.04
C GLU A 505 21.71 24.80 -1.55
N TYR A 506 21.88 23.55 -1.98
CA TYR A 506 21.81 23.17 -3.40
C TYR A 506 20.49 23.64 -4.02
N SER A 507 19.37 23.32 -3.39
CA SER A 507 18.04 23.63 -3.92
C SER A 507 17.82 25.14 -4.05
N SER A 508 18.37 25.92 -3.12
CA SER A 508 18.35 27.39 -3.15
C SER A 508 19.18 27.94 -4.32
N GLN A 509 20.39 27.42 -4.54
CA GLN A 509 21.24 27.78 -5.69
C GLN A 509 20.59 27.37 -7.01
N LYS A 510 19.98 26.17 -7.08
CA LYS A 510 19.25 25.65 -8.24
C LYS A 510 18.08 26.56 -8.64
N LEU A 511 17.36 27.10 -7.66
CA LEU A 511 16.27 28.05 -7.88
C LEU A 511 16.74 29.42 -8.37
N ARG A 512 17.94 29.86 -7.97
CA ARG A 512 18.55 31.12 -8.45
C ARG A 512 19.23 30.99 -9.82
N GLY A 513 19.38 29.77 -10.34
CA GLY A 513 20.14 29.51 -11.56
C GLY A 513 21.66 29.56 -11.35
N GLU A 514 22.12 29.37 -10.11
CA GLU A 514 23.55 29.33 -9.75
C GLU A 514 24.14 27.91 -9.82
N ALA A 515 23.28 26.89 -9.86
CA ALA A 515 23.67 25.48 -9.97
C ALA A 515 23.07 24.85 -11.24
N ASP A 516 23.86 24.73 -12.31
CA ASP A 516 23.37 24.19 -13.59
C ASP A 516 23.46 22.66 -13.69
N VAL A 517 24.18 22.01 -12.77
CA VAL A 517 24.36 20.55 -12.72
C VAL A 517 23.41 19.88 -11.73
N GLY A 518 23.36 18.54 -11.74
CA GLY A 518 22.64 17.74 -10.72
C GLY A 518 23.26 17.88 -9.33
N PHE A 519 22.52 17.48 -8.29
CA PHE A 519 22.96 17.51 -6.89
C PHE A 519 24.27 16.73 -6.69
N PHE A 520 24.44 15.57 -7.31
CA PHE A 520 25.62 14.73 -7.16
C PHE A 520 26.88 15.42 -7.70
N ALA A 521 26.81 15.96 -8.92
CA ALA A 521 27.92 16.70 -9.52
C ALA A 521 28.17 18.05 -8.83
N TRP A 522 27.13 18.68 -8.28
CA TRP A 522 27.27 19.90 -7.47
C TRP A 522 28.00 19.62 -6.15
N LEU A 523 27.64 18.52 -5.47
CA LEU A 523 28.23 18.10 -4.21
C LEU A 523 29.67 17.62 -4.38
N LEU A 524 29.95 16.89 -5.47
CA LEU A 524 31.24 16.32 -5.79
C LEU A 524 31.65 16.66 -7.23
N PRO A 525 32.23 17.85 -7.48
CA PRO A 525 32.60 18.31 -8.82
C PRO A 525 33.64 17.45 -9.54
N SER A 526 34.35 16.58 -8.83
CA SER A 526 35.32 15.64 -9.38
C SER A 526 34.71 14.38 -9.99
N LEU A 527 33.40 14.15 -9.82
CA LEU A 527 32.72 13.01 -10.42
C LEU A 527 32.63 13.18 -11.95
N PRO A 528 32.77 12.07 -12.72
CA PRO A 528 32.46 12.10 -14.14
C PRO A 528 31.00 12.54 -14.33
N LYS A 529 30.80 13.46 -15.28
CA LYS A 529 29.48 14.00 -15.61
C LYS A 529 28.59 12.95 -16.24
#